data_AF-A0AAJ2ZBK8-F1
#
_entry.id   AF-A0AAJ2ZBK8-F1
#
_cell.length_a   1.000
_cell.length_b   1.000
_cell.length_c   1.000
_cell.angle_alpha   90.00
_cell.angle_beta   90.00
_cell.angle_gamma   90.00
#
_symmetry.space_group_name_H-M   'P 1'
#
loop_
_entity.id
_entity.type
_entity.pdbx_description
1 polymer ?
#
loop_
_entity_poly.entity_id
_entity_poly.type
_entity_poly.pdbx_seq_one_letter_code
_entity_poly.pdbx_strand_id
1 'polypeptide(L)'
;MRVELRSVPDCPNLASTQRTLHAALADLGLPLAVAIEVVGDYPSPSVLVNGVDMMGGSGDGAAVCRLDLPSEGSIRAALRQAMGAAPDIAATGQNLAD
;
A
#
# COMPACT_ATOMS: atom_id res chain seq x y z
N MET A 1 -0.03 -11.91 1.05
CA MET A 1 0.32 -10.50 0.78
C MET A 1 -0.94 -9.66 0.87
N ARG A 2 -0.89 -8.51 1.55
CA ARG A 2 -2.00 -7.56 1.68
C ARG A 2 -1.63 -6.26 0.99
N VAL A 3 -2.52 -5.73 0.15
CA VAL A 3 -2.31 -4.46 -0.55
C VAL A 3 -3.44 -3.50 -0.18
N GLU A 4 -3.09 -2.27 0.18
CA GLU A 4 -4.07 -1.22 0.49
C GLU A 4 -3.82 -0.01 -0.40
N LEU A 5 -4.90 0.60 -0.89
CA LEU A 5 -4.90 1.95 -1.45
C LEU A 5 -5.68 2.84 -0.48
N ARG A 6 -4.97 3.69 0.25
CA ARG A 6 -5.54 4.62 1.23
C ARG A 6 -5.71 6.00 0.64
N SER A 7 -6.81 6.67 1.00
CA SER A 7 -7.05 8.05 0.57
C SER A 7 -7.85 8.87 1.58
N VAL A 8 -7.70 10.19 1.51
CA VAL A 8 -8.65 11.14 2.10
C VAL A 8 -9.86 11.32 1.15
N PRO A 9 -11.00 11.83 1.63
CA PRO A 9 -12.11 12.21 0.77
C PRO A 9 -11.67 13.16 -0.35
N ASP A 10 -12.25 12.98 -1.53
CA ASP A 10 -12.09 13.87 -2.69
C ASP A 10 -10.65 14.10 -3.17
N CYS A 11 -9.70 13.20 -2.83
CA CYS A 11 -8.33 13.38 -3.26
C CYS A 11 -8.21 13.28 -4.79
N PRO A 12 -7.78 14.35 -5.50
CA PRO A 12 -7.78 14.38 -6.96
C PRO A 12 -6.78 13.39 -7.58
N ASN A 13 -5.76 13.00 -6.81
CA ASN A 13 -4.71 12.08 -7.24
C ASN A 13 -5.11 10.61 -7.07
N LEU A 14 -6.27 10.30 -6.46
CA LEU A 14 -6.68 8.92 -6.19
C LEU A 14 -6.84 8.11 -7.49
N ALA A 15 -7.57 8.64 -8.46
CA ALA A 15 -7.90 7.92 -9.69
C ALA A 15 -6.65 7.56 -10.52
N SER A 16 -5.63 8.44 -10.53
CA SER A 16 -4.37 8.16 -11.23
C SER A 16 -3.58 7.06 -10.50
N THR A 17 -3.43 7.14 -9.18
CA THR A 17 -2.75 6.10 -8.39
C THR A 17 -3.46 4.75 -8.45
N GLN A 18 -4.80 4.73 -8.41
CA GLN A 18 -5.61 3.52 -8.58
C GLN A 18 -5.33 2.85 -9.92
N ARG A 19 -5.28 3.62 -11.02
CA ARG A 19 -4.97 3.08 -12.35
C ARG A 19 -3.58 2.47 -12.42
N THR A 20 -2.58 3.15 -11.84
CA THR A 20 -1.21 2.66 -11.77
C THR A 20 -1.12 1.36 -10.97
N LEU A 21 -1.81 1.27 -9.83
CA LEU A 21 -1.88 0.04 -9.03
C LEU A 21 -2.53 -1.10 -9.82
N HIS A 22 -3.66 -0.85 -10.48
CA HIS A 22 -4.35 -1.87 -11.28
C HIS A 22 -3.50 -2.38 -12.45
N ALA A 23 -2.78 -1.49 -13.14
CA ALA A 23 -1.84 -1.86 -14.19
C ALA A 23 -0.71 -2.75 -13.66
N ALA A 24 -0.11 -2.38 -12.52
CA ALA A 24 0.94 -3.18 -11.90
C ALA A 24 0.45 -4.57 -11.44
N LEU A 25 -0.78 -4.68 -10.93
CA LEU A 25 -1.39 -5.95 -10.56
C LEU A 25 -1.65 -6.83 -11.81
N ALA A 26 -2.22 -6.24 -12.86
CA ALA A 26 -2.50 -6.94 -14.11
C ALA A 26 -1.21 -7.48 -14.76
N ASP A 27 -0.15 -6.66 -14.80
CA ASP A 27 1.16 -7.04 -15.34
C ASP A 27 1.83 -8.19 -14.58
N LEU A 28 1.46 -8.40 -13.31
CA LEU A 28 1.95 -9.49 -12.47
C LEU A 28 0.97 -10.67 -12.41
N GLY A 29 -0.16 -10.62 -13.13
CA GLY A 29 -1.19 -11.64 -13.11
C GLY A 29 -1.92 -11.74 -11.76
N LEU A 30 -1.90 -10.67 -10.95
CA LEU A 30 -2.56 -10.62 -9.65
C LEU A 30 -4.02 -10.16 -9.79
N PRO A 31 -4.97 -10.79 -9.08
CA PRO A 31 -6.36 -10.34 -9.08
C PRO A 31 -6.48 -8.98 -8.39
N LEU A 32 -7.35 -8.11 -8.90
CA LEU A 32 -7.62 -6.80 -8.28
C LEU A 32 -8.09 -6.92 -6.82
N ALA A 33 -8.75 -8.03 -6.47
CA ALA A 33 -9.23 -8.31 -5.12
C ALA A 33 -8.11 -8.39 -4.05
N VAL A 34 -6.84 -8.45 -4.44
CA VAL A 34 -5.72 -8.35 -3.48
C VAL A 34 -5.54 -6.94 -2.92
N ALA A 35 -6.01 -5.93 -3.65
CA ALA A 35 -6.01 -4.53 -3.23
C ALA A 35 -7.37 -4.17 -2.62
N ILE A 36 -7.32 -3.55 -1.45
CA ILE A 36 -8.50 -2.96 -0.80
C ILE A 36 -8.35 -1.44 -0.77
N GLU A 37 -9.46 -0.74 -1.00
CA GLU A 37 -9.52 0.72 -0.91
C GLU A 37 -10.07 1.14 0.44
N VAL A 38 -9.38 2.10 1.08
CA VAL A 38 -9.74 2.57 2.42
C VAL A 38 -9.71 4.10 2.42
N VAL A 39 -10.84 4.71 2.78
CA VAL A 39 -10.92 6.16 2.99
C VAL A 39 -10.72 6.47 4.47
N GLY A 40 -9.85 7.42 4.80
CA GLY A 40 -9.60 7.84 6.18
C GLY A 40 -8.50 8.89 6.31
N ASP A 41 -8.12 9.17 7.56
CA ASP A 41 -7.18 10.24 7.91
C ASP A 41 -5.71 9.79 7.76
N TYR A 42 -5.26 9.67 6.51
CA TYR A 42 -3.90 9.26 6.15
C TYR A 42 -3.34 10.15 5.03
N PRO A 43 -2.01 10.18 4.83
CA PRO A 43 -1.44 10.72 3.61
C PRO A 43 -2.10 10.05 2.39
N SER A 44 -2.44 10.85 1.39
CA SER A 44 -3.29 10.40 0.29
C SER A 44 -2.73 10.78 -1.08
N PRO A 45 -2.86 9.93 -2.10
CA PRO A 45 -3.09 8.50 -1.98
C PRO A 45 -1.81 7.80 -1.48
N SER A 46 -1.98 6.76 -0.67
CA SER A 46 -0.88 5.88 -0.24
C SER A 46 -1.16 4.45 -0.67
N VAL A 47 -0.17 3.82 -1.30
CA VAL A 47 -0.21 2.38 -1.60
C VAL A 47 0.62 1.68 -0.55
N LEU A 48 0.03 0.76 0.20
CA LEU A 48 0.73 -0.05 1.19
C LEU A 48 0.80 -1.50 0.71
N VAL A 49 1.97 -2.10 0.87
CA VAL A 49 2.18 -3.54 0.68
C VAL A 49 2.63 -4.12 2.01
N ASN A 50 1.84 -5.04 2.56
CA ASN A 50 2.04 -5.63 3.90
C ASN A 50 2.26 -4.57 5.00
N GLY A 51 1.53 -3.44 4.92
CA GLY A 51 1.61 -2.36 5.91
C GLY A 51 2.75 -1.36 5.71
N VAL A 52 3.57 -1.52 4.66
CA VAL A 52 4.65 -0.58 4.33
C VAL A 52 4.20 0.33 3.19
N ASP A 53 4.24 1.65 3.40
CA ASP A 53 3.97 2.62 2.34
C ASP A 53 5.08 2.57 1.29
N MET A 54 4.70 2.54 0.01
CA MET A 54 5.62 2.55 -1.12
C MET A 54 6.51 3.78 -1.20
N MET A 55 6.07 4.88 -0.58
CA MET A 55 6.83 6.11 -0.42
C MET A 55 7.71 6.11 0.85
N GLY A 56 7.73 5.00 1.59
CA GLY A 56 8.49 4.80 2.83
C GLY A 56 7.67 5.03 4.10
N GLY A 57 8.00 4.30 5.17
CA GLY A 57 7.34 4.40 6.48
C GLY A 57 6.08 3.54 6.62
N SER A 58 5.32 3.77 7.70
CA SER A 58 4.11 3.02 8.05
C SER A 58 2.86 3.44 7.27
N GLY A 59 2.94 4.53 6.49
CA GLY A 59 1.77 5.15 5.85
C GLY A 59 0.94 6.00 6.81
N ASP A 60 1.45 6.30 8.00
CA ASP A 60 0.86 7.25 8.94
C ASP A 60 1.40 8.66 8.70
N GLY A 61 0.57 9.67 8.94
CA GLY A 61 0.93 11.07 8.75
C GLY A 61 -0.27 11.98 8.65
N ALA A 62 -0.05 13.23 8.26
CA ALA A 62 -1.13 14.20 8.08
C ALA A 62 -2.07 13.77 6.94
N ALA A 63 -3.39 13.93 7.17
CA ALA A 63 -4.44 13.65 6.21
C ALA A 63 -4.46 14.69 5.07
N VAL A 64 -3.47 14.63 4.18
CA VAL A 64 -3.29 15.57 3.08
C VAL A 64 -3.02 14.85 1.76
N CYS A 65 -3.49 15.44 0.67
CA CYS A 65 -3.16 14.97 -0.67
C CYS A 65 -1.71 15.32 -1.01
N ARG A 66 -0.89 14.29 -1.14
CA ARG A 66 0.49 14.37 -1.58
C ARG A 66 0.56 14.68 -3.07
N LEU A 67 1.57 15.46 -3.43
CA LEU A 67 1.89 15.78 -4.81
C LEU A 67 2.80 14.73 -5.44
N ASP A 68 3.64 14.10 -4.62
CA ASP A 68 4.48 12.99 -5.00
C ASP A 68 3.72 11.66 -4.88
N LEU A 69 3.61 10.95 -5.99
CA LEU A 69 2.84 9.71 -6.10
C LEU A 69 3.78 8.52 -6.35
N PRO A 70 3.45 7.31 -5.86
CA PRO A 70 4.24 6.13 -6.14
C PRO A 70 4.26 5.84 -7.65
N SER A 71 5.45 5.56 -8.18
CA SER A 71 5.61 5.18 -9.58
C SER A 71 5.15 3.74 -9.83
N GLU A 72 4.75 3.44 -11.08
CA GLU A 72 4.41 2.08 -11.49
C GLU A 72 5.56 1.09 -11.26
N GLY A 73 6.80 1.52 -11.51
CA GLY A 73 8.00 0.73 -11.28
C GLY A 73 8.19 0.38 -9.80
N SER A 74 8.00 1.36 -8.91
CA SER A 74 8.10 1.17 -7.46
C SER A 74 7.04 0.21 -6.94
N ILE A 75 5.77 0.38 -7.36
CA ILE A 75 4.66 -0.50 -6.98
C ILE A 75 4.94 -1.93 -7.44
N ARG A 76 5.32 -2.11 -8.71
CA ARG A 76 5.62 -3.43 -9.27
C ARG A 76 6.78 -4.12 -8.56
N ALA A 77 7.84 -3.37 -8.24
CA ALA A 77 9.00 -3.90 -7.54
C ALA A 77 8.64 -4.40 -6.13
N ALA A 78 7.80 -3.66 -5.41
CA ALA A 78 7.36 -4.08 -4.08
C ALA A 78 6.42 -5.29 -4.13
N LEU A 79 5.48 -5.33 -5.08
CA LEU A 79 4.60 -6.48 -5.27
C LEU A 79 5.39 -7.76 -5.59
N ARG A 80 6.41 -7.68 -6.45
CA ARG A 80 7.31 -8.82 -6.74
C ARG A 80 8.05 -9.30 -5.50
N GLN A 81 8.58 -8.38 -4.70
CA GLN A 81 9.26 -8.74 -3.45
C GLN A 81 8.29 -9.44 -2.48
N ALA A 82 7.09 -8.91 -2.33
CA ALA A 82 6.09 -9.46 -1.42
C ALA A 82 5.46 -10.78 -1.91
N MET A 83 5.53 -11.11 -3.20
CA MET A 83 5.21 -12.45 -3.72
C MET A 83 6.29 -13.49 -3.39
N GLY A 84 7.56 -13.07 -3.34
CA GLY A 84 8.69 -13.95 -3.02
C GLY A 84 9.03 -14.05 -1.54
N ALA A 85 8.51 -13.13 -0.72
CA ALA A 85 8.65 -13.15 0.73
C ALA A 85 7.67 -14.16 1.34
N ALA A 86 8.19 -15.08 2.18
CA ALA A 86 7.33 -15.84 3.09
C ALA A 86 6.60 -14.86 4.03
N PRO A 87 5.33 -15.11 4.41
CA PRO A 87 4.65 -14.27 5.37
C PRO A 87 5.38 -14.37 6.71
N ASP A 88 5.91 -13.24 7.18
CA ASP A 88 6.49 -13.11 8.51
C ASP A 88 5.34 -13.16 9.53
N ILE A 89 5.03 -14.37 10.01
CA ILE A 89 4.12 -14.59 11.14
C ILE A 89 4.97 -14.43 12.41
N ALA A 90 5.32 -13.19 12.74
CA ALA A 90 5.99 -12.88 14.00
C ALA A 90 5.49 -11.55 14.57
N ALA A 91 4.20 -11.53 14.92
CA ALA A 91 3.65 -10.53 15.84
C ALA A 91 2.61 -11.18 16.77
N THR A 92 3.01 -12.19 17.54
CA THR A 92 2.32 -12.60 18.77
C THR A 92 3.30 -13.31 19.68
N GLY A 93 3.56 -12.71 20.84
CA GLY A 93 4.18 -13.40 21.98
C GLY A 93 5.47 -12.76 22.49
N GLN A 94 5.38 -11.56 23.09
CA GLN A 94 6.30 -11.26 24.19
C GLN A 94 5.64 -10.34 25.23
N ASN A 95 4.66 -10.90 25.93
CA ASN A 95 4.44 -10.54 27.33
C ASN A 95 5.40 -11.42 28.16
N LEU A 96 6.45 -10.81 28.69
CA LEU A 96 7.22 -11.33 29.83
C LEU A 96 7.77 -10.17 30.66
N ALA A 97 7.68 -10.34 31.98
CA ALA A 97 8.11 -9.52 33.13
C ALA A 97 6.95 -8.73 33.78
N ASP A 98 6.60 -8.90 35.06
CA ASP A 98 7.14 -9.66 36.20
C ASP A 98 5.96 -10.07 37.10
#